data_AF-A0A1F8SP09-F1
#
_entry.id   AF-A0A1F8SP09-F1
#
_cell.length_a   1.000
_cell.length_b   1.000
_cell.length_c   1.000
_cell.angle_alpha   90.00
_cell.angle_beta   90.00
_cell.angle_gamma   90.00
#
_symmetry.space_group_name_H-M   'P 1'
#
loop_
_entity.id
_entity.type
_entity.pdbx_description
1 polymer ?
#
loop_
_entity_poly.entity_id
_entity_poly.type
_entity_poly.pdbx_seq_one_letter_code
_entity_poly.pdbx_strand_id
1 'polypeptide(L)'
;MNTRFQYKIPVIITIISLTLSVYTTSRAAGLSLDAPKKIDIPGRMQAREMNSAEQLILTDEQEEYPLGLHLEILEDSGGGLTISDVSSPKFEAQFTPSEIEVPNYGYTDSAYWVRIHLDNETLYTNEWLLEVGFANTQYVDLYAPLPDNTGFDIKQTGSLRPVSTRDVLYPNIVLSLNIPTQSHVTYYLRFKSGASMTLPLTL
;
A
#
# COMPACT_ATOMS: atom_id res chain seq x y z
N MET A 1 -40.67 29.18 -13.39
CA MET A 1 -39.67 30.23 -13.09
C MET A 1 -38.28 29.72 -13.38
N ASN A 2 -37.31 30.62 -13.62
CA ASN A 2 -35.91 30.27 -13.89
C ASN A 2 -35.03 30.52 -12.66
N THR A 3 -34.12 29.60 -12.36
CA THR A 3 -32.96 29.82 -11.49
C THR A 3 -31.76 29.09 -12.10
N ARG A 4 -30.98 29.82 -12.92
CA ARG A 4 -29.67 29.34 -13.40
C ARG A 4 -28.61 29.73 -12.37
N PHE A 5 -27.92 28.76 -11.78
CA PHE A 5 -26.67 29.06 -11.08
C PHE A 5 -25.56 29.36 -12.10
N GLN A 6 -24.68 30.30 -11.73
CA GLN A 6 -23.57 30.77 -12.55
C GLN A 6 -22.29 30.66 -11.72
N TYR A 7 -21.52 29.59 -11.92
CA TYR A 7 -20.18 29.49 -11.35
C TYR A 7 -19.18 30.27 -12.23
N LYS A 8 -18.38 31.13 -11.59
CA LYS A 8 -17.31 31.90 -12.23
C LYS A 8 -15.97 31.22 -12.01
N ILE A 9 -15.23 30.98 -13.09
CA ILE A 9 -13.83 30.54 -13.05
C ILE A 9 -12.93 31.78 -13.11
N PRO A 10 -11.99 31.98 -12.17
CA PRO A 10 -10.90 32.94 -12.32
C PRO A 10 -9.72 32.33 -13.09
N VAL A 11 -8.98 33.15 -13.84
CA VAL A 11 -7.97 32.70 -14.82
C VAL A 11 -6.55 32.83 -14.29
N ILE A 12 -5.74 31.81 -14.64
CA ILE A 12 -4.28 31.77 -14.84
C ILE A 12 -3.51 33.08 -14.57
N ILE A 13 -2.45 32.99 -13.75
CA ILE A 13 -1.34 33.97 -13.75
C ILE A 13 -0.03 33.24 -14.07
N THR A 14 0.54 33.54 -15.23
CA THR A 14 1.90 33.14 -15.64
C THR A 14 2.89 34.23 -15.24
N ILE A 15 4.02 33.86 -14.63
CA ILE A 15 5.11 34.81 -14.31
C ILE A 15 6.32 34.51 -15.19
N ILE A 16 6.93 35.59 -15.70
CA ILE A 16 7.93 35.58 -16.78
C ILE A 16 9.34 35.56 -16.21
N SER A 17 10.19 34.68 -16.74
CA SER A 17 11.64 34.66 -16.44
C SER A 17 12.33 35.88 -17.06
N LEU A 18 13.13 36.61 -16.28
CA LEU A 18 13.97 37.70 -16.78
C LEU A 18 15.45 37.48 -16.41
N THR A 19 16.25 37.10 -17.40
CA THR A 19 17.72 37.06 -17.28
C THR A 19 18.31 38.42 -17.60
N LEU A 20 19.23 38.92 -16.78
CA LEU A 20 20.08 40.05 -17.13
C LEU A 20 21.56 39.71 -16.90
N SER A 21 22.41 40.11 -17.84
CA SER A 21 23.85 39.96 -17.82
C SER A 21 24.46 41.19 -18.48
N VAL A 22 25.61 41.68 -18.01
CA VAL A 22 26.75 42.15 -18.83
C VAL A 22 27.92 42.64 -17.94
N TYR A 23 29.13 42.39 -18.46
CA TYR A 23 30.47 42.78 -17.98
C TYR A 23 30.73 44.32 -18.10
N THR A 24 31.84 44.97 -17.71
CA THR A 24 33.12 44.63 -17.03
C THR A 24 33.40 45.81 -16.03
N THR A 25 34.52 46.47 -15.69
CA THR A 25 36.01 46.43 -15.76
C THR A 25 36.55 47.50 -14.77
N SER A 26 37.78 47.55 -14.22
CA SER A 26 38.81 46.57 -13.83
C SER A 26 40.06 47.33 -13.31
N ARG A 27 40.66 46.98 -12.15
CA ARG A 27 42.04 47.45 -11.82
C ARG A 27 42.81 46.58 -10.81
N ALA A 28 44.04 46.24 -11.21
CA ALA A 28 44.97 45.32 -10.56
C ALA A 28 45.40 45.62 -9.10
N ALA A 29 45.46 44.55 -8.30
CA ALA A 29 46.55 44.23 -7.38
C ALA A 29 46.71 42.69 -7.36
N GLY A 30 47.93 42.17 -7.33
CA GLY A 30 48.19 40.73 -7.54
C GLY A 30 48.36 39.93 -6.24
N LEU A 31 47.92 38.66 -6.25
CA LEU A 31 48.23 37.61 -5.29
C LEU A 31 47.95 36.21 -5.91
N SER A 32 48.31 35.13 -5.22
CA SER A 32 48.40 33.75 -5.77
C SER A 32 47.11 33.20 -6.40
N LEU A 33 47.27 32.37 -7.43
CA LEU A 33 46.22 31.51 -7.98
C LEU A 33 46.10 30.22 -7.17
N ASP A 34 45.34 30.28 -6.06
CA ASP A 34 44.90 29.06 -5.38
C ASP A 34 43.76 28.39 -6.16
N ALA A 35 43.83 27.07 -6.31
CA ALA A 35 42.87 26.29 -7.09
C ALA A 35 41.46 26.33 -6.48
N PRO A 36 40.38 26.23 -7.30
CA PRO A 36 39.01 26.24 -6.79
C PRO A 36 38.78 25.04 -5.87
N LYS A 37 38.62 25.34 -4.57
CA LYS A 37 38.24 24.39 -3.53
C LYS A 37 36.95 23.66 -3.96
N LYS A 38 37.01 22.33 -4.10
CA LYS A 38 35.80 21.52 -4.31
C LYS A 38 34.79 21.85 -3.22
N ILE A 39 33.62 22.29 -3.64
CA ILE A 39 32.43 22.29 -2.78
C ILE A 39 31.90 20.87 -2.86
N ASP A 40 32.27 20.03 -1.88
CA ASP A 40 31.49 18.82 -1.62
C ASP A 40 30.10 19.29 -1.19
N ILE A 41 29.14 19.11 -2.09
CA ILE A 41 27.73 19.10 -1.74
C ILE A 41 27.47 17.67 -1.26
N PRO A 42 27.38 17.40 0.06
CA PRO A 42 26.91 16.10 0.52
C PRO A 42 25.48 15.94 0.01
N GLY A 43 25.31 15.07 -0.99
CA GLY A 43 24.01 14.79 -1.55
C GLY A 43 23.06 14.36 -0.43
N ARG A 44 21.85 14.93 -0.40
CA ARG A 44 20.76 14.40 0.42
C ARG A 44 20.30 13.07 -0.17
N MET A 45 21.14 12.05 -0.01
CA MET A 45 20.68 10.70 0.29
C MET A 45 19.91 10.82 1.61
N GLN A 46 18.64 11.23 1.53
CA GLN A 46 17.72 11.01 2.64
C GLN A 46 17.77 9.51 2.90
N ALA A 47 18.15 9.13 4.12
CA ALA A 47 17.94 7.76 4.55
C ALA A 47 16.45 7.48 4.35
N ARG A 48 16.12 6.44 3.56
CA ARG A 48 14.76 5.90 3.59
C ARG A 48 14.55 5.46 5.03
N GLU A 49 13.66 6.16 5.72
CA GLU A 49 13.30 5.82 7.09
C GLU A 49 12.70 4.41 7.06
N MET A 50 13.04 3.59 8.06
CA MET A 50 12.95 2.13 7.99
C MET A 50 11.56 1.67 7.54
N ASN A 51 11.50 1.04 6.35
CA ASN A 51 10.25 0.74 5.65
C ASN A 51 9.23 0.03 6.57
N SER A 52 8.09 0.67 6.79
CA SER A 52 6.79 0.01 6.68
C SER A 52 6.36 0.08 5.20
N ALA A 53 5.42 -0.75 4.76
CA ALA A 53 4.80 -0.56 3.44
C ALA A 53 4.06 0.78 3.39
N GLU A 54 4.07 1.42 2.22
CA GLU A 54 3.38 2.70 2.05
C GLU A 54 1.87 2.48 2.13
N GLN A 55 1.23 3.05 3.15
CA GLN A 55 -0.20 2.90 3.44
C GLN A 55 -1.02 3.26 2.20
N LEU A 56 -1.89 2.35 1.78
CA LEU A 56 -2.66 2.52 0.55
C LEU A 56 -3.83 3.48 0.80
N ILE A 57 -3.83 4.61 0.09
CA ILE A 57 -4.91 5.59 0.14
C ILE A 57 -5.97 5.27 -0.93
N LEU A 58 -7.22 5.12 -0.48
CA LEU A 58 -8.41 4.88 -1.30
C LEU A 58 -9.16 6.21 -1.51
N THR A 59 -9.46 6.58 -2.76
CA THR A 59 -10.09 7.86 -3.14
C THR A 59 -11.28 7.65 -4.08
N ASP A 60 -12.20 8.60 -4.16
CA ASP A 60 -13.45 8.46 -4.94
C ASP A 60 -13.20 8.41 -6.47
N GLU A 61 -11.97 8.64 -6.94
CA GLU A 61 -11.59 8.64 -8.36
C GLU A 61 -11.05 7.30 -8.89
N GLN A 62 -10.78 6.31 -8.05
CA GLN A 62 -10.16 5.04 -8.45
C GLN A 62 -10.90 3.83 -7.88
N GLU A 63 -11.32 2.93 -8.77
CA GLU A 63 -12.20 1.77 -8.47
C GLU A 63 -11.43 0.45 -8.27
N GLU A 64 -10.12 0.40 -8.53
CA GLU A 64 -9.30 -0.82 -8.50
C GLU A 64 -7.87 -0.51 -8.01
N TYR A 65 -7.35 -1.29 -7.06
CA TYR A 65 -6.01 -1.11 -6.48
C TYR A 65 -5.19 -2.42 -6.46
N PRO A 66 -4.18 -2.58 -7.33
CA PRO A 66 -3.23 -3.69 -7.24
C PRO A 66 -2.38 -3.59 -5.96
N LEU A 67 -2.55 -4.54 -5.04
CA LEU A 67 -2.05 -4.39 -3.67
C LEU A 67 -0.59 -4.80 -3.47
N GLY A 68 0.06 -5.41 -4.45
CA GLY A 68 1.35 -6.09 -4.27
C GLY A 68 2.47 -5.27 -3.64
N LEU A 69 2.52 -3.95 -3.90
CA LEU A 69 3.50 -3.01 -3.32
C LEU A 69 3.07 -2.41 -1.97
N HIS A 70 1.82 -2.67 -1.55
CA HIS A 70 1.21 -2.22 -0.30
C HIS A 70 1.05 -3.37 0.71
N LEU A 71 1.55 -4.56 0.39
CA LEU A 71 1.58 -5.71 1.29
C LEU A 71 2.83 -5.68 2.17
N GLU A 72 2.67 -5.96 3.46
CA GLU A 72 3.77 -6.50 4.27
C GLU A 72 3.54 -7.99 4.50
N ILE A 73 4.60 -8.80 4.44
CA ILE A 73 4.49 -10.26 4.39
C ILE A 73 5.38 -10.92 5.44
N LEU A 74 4.84 -11.95 6.10
CA LEU A 74 5.50 -12.76 7.13
C LEU A 74 5.30 -14.25 6.81
N GLU A 75 6.40 -15.00 6.67
CA GLU A 75 6.34 -16.45 6.50
C GLU A 75 6.14 -17.17 7.84
N ASP A 76 5.06 -17.95 7.95
CA ASP A 76 4.76 -18.89 9.02
C ASP A 76 5.11 -20.31 8.55
N SER A 77 6.40 -20.63 8.53
CA SER A 77 6.93 -21.93 8.06
C SER A 77 6.55 -23.11 8.96
N GLY A 78 6.21 -22.85 10.23
CA GLY A 78 5.59 -23.83 11.11
C GLY A 78 4.08 -24.04 10.85
N GLY A 79 3.43 -23.11 10.14
CA GLY A 79 1.98 -23.08 9.95
C GLY A 79 1.20 -22.91 11.24
N GLY A 80 1.81 -22.35 12.30
CA GLY A 80 1.31 -22.36 13.68
C GLY A 80 1.09 -20.99 14.32
N LEU A 81 1.40 -19.88 13.64
CA LEU A 81 1.10 -18.53 14.15
C LEU A 81 -0.40 -18.25 14.09
N THR A 82 -0.92 -17.55 15.11
CA THR A 82 -2.31 -17.08 15.20
C THR A 82 -2.42 -15.58 14.91
N ILE A 83 -3.65 -15.07 14.71
CA ILE A 83 -3.89 -13.62 14.58
C ILE A 83 -3.35 -12.85 15.79
N SER A 84 -3.52 -13.38 17.01
CA SER A 84 -3.03 -12.78 18.25
C SER A 84 -1.49 -12.81 18.38
N ASP A 85 -0.80 -13.69 17.65
CA ASP A 85 0.66 -13.63 17.54
C ASP A 85 1.05 -12.51 16.57
N VAL A 86 0.53 -12.55 15.33
CA VAL A 86 1.01 -11.67 14.26
C VAL A 86 0.59 -10.21 14.44
N SER A 87 -0.56 -9.94 15.08
CA SER A 87 -0.99 -8.59 15.45
C SER A 87 -0.37 -8.09 16.76
N SER A 88 0.67 -8.75 17.27
CA SER A 88 1.35 -8.34 18.51
C SER A 88 2.63 -7.53 18.22
N PRO A 89 3.04 -6.61 19.13
CA PRO A 89 4.28 -5.83 18.99
C PRO A 89 5.57 -6.67 18.84
N LYS A 90 5.53 -7.98 19.10
CA LYS A 90 6.64 -8.91 18.87
C LYS A 90 6.80 -9.27 17.38
N PHE A 91 5.71 -9.37 16.63
CA PHE A 91 5.71 -9.73 15.21
C PHE A 91 5.59 -8.53 14.28
N GLU A 92 5.23 -7.37 14.81
CA GLU A 92 5.19 -6.07 14.12
C GLU A 92 6.41 -5.81 13.19
N ALA A 93 7.62 -6.07 13.69
CA ALA A 93 8.88 -5.87 12.98
C ALA A 93 9.44 -7.16 12.30
N GLN A 94 8.62 -8.20 12.17
CA GLN A 94 8.94 -9.43 11.41
C GLN A 94 8.21 -9.47 10.06
N PHE A 95 7.12 -8.71 9.91
CA PHE A 95 6.54 -8.39 8.61
C PHE A 95 7.56 -7.63 7.75
N THR A 96 7.74 -8.07 6.50
CA THR A 96 8.65 -7.46 5.53
C THR A 96 7.83 -6.83 4.41
N PRO A 97 7.96 -5.52 4.13
CA PRO A 97 7.29 -4.88 3.00
C PRO A 97 7.64 -5.54 1.66
N SER A 98 6.65 -5.69 0.79
CA SER A 98 6.81 -6.25 -0.54
C SER A 98 7.37 -5.22 -1.52
N GLU A 99 8.41 -5.60 -2.27
CA GLU A 99 9.01 -4.76 -3.31
C GLU A 99 8.53 -5.12 -4.73
N ILE A 100 7.49 -5.96 -4.88
CA ILE A 100 7.00 -6.47 -6.18
C ILE A 100 5.47 -6.49 -6.29
N GLU A 101 4.96 -6.21 -7.50
CA GLU A 101 3.52 -6.11 -7.84
C GLU A 101 2.75 -7.43 -7.63
N VAL A 102 3.41 -8.59 -7.74
CA VAL A 102 2.81 -9.90 -7.50
C VAL A 102 3.81 -10.79 -6.73
N PRO A 103 3.73 -10.85 -5.40
CA PRO A 103 4.59 -11.70 -4.59
C PRO A 103 4.45 -13.18 -4.92
N ASN A 104 5.59 -13.88 -5.05
CA ASN A 104 5.64 -15.29 -5.42
C ASN A 104 6.76 -16.03 -4.69
N TYR A 105 6.39 -17.04 -3.92
CA TYR A 105 7.29 -17.84 -3.08
C TYR A 105 7.49 -19.27 -3.62
N GLY A 106 7.13 -19.52 -4.88
CA GLY A 106 7.27 -20.84 -5.50
C GLY A 106 6.30 -21.86 -4.90
N TYR A 107 6.72 -23.12 -4.80
CA TYR A 107 5.96 -24.18 -4.10
C TYR A 107 6.49 -24.33 -2.67
N THR A 108 5.61 -24.33 -1.68
CA THR A 108 5.97 -24.33 -0.26
C THR A 108 4.82 -24.84 0.60
N ASP A 109 5.13 -25.51 1.72
CA ASP A 109 4.15 -25.95 2.72
C ASP A 109 3.88 -24.87 3.81
N SER A 110 4.65 -23.78 3.81
CA SER A 110 4.51 -22.66 4.75
C SER A 110 3.13 -21.99 4.62
N ALA A 111 2.64 -21.42 5.72
CA ALA A 111 1.60 -20.39 5.63
C ALA A 111 2.26 -19.02 5.43
N TYR A 112 1.57 -18.09 4.77
CA TYR A 112 2.00 -16.70 4.65
C TYR A 112 0.95 -15.79 5.25
N TRP A 113 1.39 -14.97 6.19
CA TRP A 113 0.61 -13.86 6.70
C TRP A 113 0.90 -12.63 5.85
N VAL A 114 -0.16 -11.94 5.46
CA VAL A 114 -0.14 -10.68 4.74
C VAL A 114 -0.81 -9.64 5.61
N ARG A 115 -0.17 -8.50 5.79
CA ARG A 115 -0.73 -7.31 6.44
C ARG A 115 -0.90 -6.21 5.40
N ILE A 116 -2.03 -5.50 5.47
CA ILE A 116 -2.35 -4.40 4.56
C ILE A 116 -2.88 -3.24 5.40
N HIS A 117 -2.25 -2.08 5.25
CA HIS A 117 -2.66 -0.82 5.88
C HIS A 117 -3.41 0.03 4.87
N LEU A 118 -4.68 0.32 5.15
CA LEU A 118 -5.59 1.02 4.26
C LEU A 118 -6.01 2.36 4.89
N ASP A 119 -5.86 3.45 4.15
CA ASP A 119 -6.53 4.72 4.42
C ASP A 119 -7.73 4.84 3.49
N ASN A 120 -8.93 5.05 4.04
CA ASN A 120 -10.10 5.33 3.23
C ASN A 120 -10.42 6.83 3.26
N GLU A 121 -9.84 7.60 2.33
CA GLU A 121 -10.13 9.02 2.15
C GLU A 121 -11.40 9.27 1.32
N THR A 122 -12.13 8.23 0.89
CA THR A 122 -13.40 8.42 0.15
C THR A 122 -14.48 9.09 1.00
N LEU A 123 -15.39 9.77 0.31
CA LEU A 123 -16.58 10.38 0.86
C LEU A 123 -17.79 9.45 0.86
N TYR A 124 -17.79 8.41 0.01
CA TYR A 124 -18.99 7.59 -0.26
C TYR A 124 -18.78 6.07 -0.24
N THR A 125 -17.55 5.54 -0.37
CA THR A 125 -17.30 4.11 -0.62
C THR A 125 -16.78 3.40 0.63
N ASN A 126 -17.64 2.63 1.29
CA ASN A 126 -17.25 1.83 2.47
C ASN A 126 -17.27 0.31 2.26
N GLU A 127 -17.82 -0.19 1.15
CA GLU A 127 -17.81 -1.62 0.79
C GLU A 127 -16.82 -1.85 -0.37
N TRP A 128 -15.80 -2.66 -0.13
CA TRP A 128 -14.71 -2.95 -1.07
C TRP A 128 -14.57 -4.47 -1.31
N LEU A 129 -13.99 -4.88 -2.45
CA LEU A 129 -13.98 -6.27 -2.91
C LEU A 129 -12.55 -6.78 -3.17
N LEU A 130 -11.92 -7.33 -2.13
CA LEU A 130 -10.60 -7.94 -2.24
C LEU A 130 -10.65 -9.22 -3.09
N GLU A 131 -10.15 -9.14 -4.32
CA GLU A 131 -9.96 -10.29 -5.21
C GLU A 131 -8.59 -10.96 -4.96
N VAL A 132 -8.62 -12.28 -4.80
CA VAL A 132 -7.43 -13.14 -4.91
C VAL A 132 -7.44 -13.75 -6.31
N GLY A 133 -6.61 -13.21 -7.20
CA GLY A 133 -6.56 -13.51 -8.64
C GLY A 133 -6.08 -14.92 -9.02
N PHE A 134 -6.12 -15.88 -8.09
CA PHE A 134 -5.68 -17.26 -8.27
C PHE A 134 -6.70 -18.23 -7.66
N ALA A 135 -7.76 -18.55 -8.42
CA ALA A 135 -8.94 -19.32 -8.00
C ALA A 135 -8.67 -20.65 -7.26
N ASN A 136 -7.52 -21.28 -7.49
CA ASN A 136 -7.10 -22.54 -6.88
C ASN A 136 -6.40 -22.39 -5.52
N THR A 137 -6.22 -21.17 -5.00
CA THR A 137 -5.65 -20.91 -3.66
C THR A 137 -6.46 -21.64 -2.59
N GLN A 138 -5.81 -22.57 -1.88
CA GLN A 138 -6.51 -23.63 -1.12
C GLN A 138 -7.21 -23.12 0.14
N TYR A 139 -6.56 -22.25 0.90
CA TYR A 139 -7.07 -21.62 2.12
C TYR A 139 -6.69 -20.15 2.14
N VAL A 140 -7.68 -19.28 2.36
CA VAL A 140 -7.54 -17.84 2.55
C VAL A 140 -8.40 -17.43 3.73
N ASP A 141 -7.77 -16.99 4.81
CA ASP A 141 -8.46 -16.52 6.02
C ASP A 141 -8.22 -15.02 6.19
N LEU A 142 -9.27 -14.22 6.04
CA LEU A 142 -9.28 -12.78 6.24
C LEU A 142 -9.65 -12.48 7.70
N TYR A 143 -8.89 -11.60 8.34
CA TYR A 143 -9.13 -11.11 9.69
C TYR A 143 -9.44 -9.61 9.62
N ALA A 144 -10.69 -9.26 9.92
CA ALA A 144 -11.19 -7.89 9.92
C ALA A 144 -11.19 -7.34 11.36
N PRO A 145 -10.66 -6.14 11.64
CA PRO A 145 -10.67 -5.60 12.99
C PRO A 145 -12.10 -5.33 13.45
N LEU A 146 -12.40 -5.67 14.71
CA LEU A 146 -13.70 -5.36 15.32
C LEU A 146 -13.88 -3.84 15.49
N PRO A 147 -15.10 -3.29 15.39
CA PRO A 147 -15.34 -1.84 15.49
C PRO A 147 -14.91 -1.18 16.81
N ASP A 148 -14.68 -1.96 17.87
CA ASP A 148 -14.18 -1.50 19.17
C ASP A 148 -12.66 -1.73 19.35
N ASN A 149 -11.97 -2.26 18.33
CA ASN A 149 -10.57 -2.66 18.33
C ASN A 149 -10.18 -3.71 19.39
N THR A 150 -11.13 -4.49 19.92
CA THR A 150 -10.85 -5.53 20.93
C THR A 150 -10.30 -6.84 20.35
N GLY A 151 -10.36 -7.02 19.04
CA GLY A 151 -9.94 -8.24 18.34
C GLY A 151 -10.28 -8.21 16.86
N PHE A 152 -10.41 -9.40 16.25
CA PHE A 152 -10.72 -9.56 14.83
C PHE A 152 -11.85 -10.57 14.62
N ASP A 153 -12.77 -10.25 13.72
CA ASP A 153 -13.65 -11.24 13.08
C ASP A 153 -12.88 -11.99 11.99
N ILE A 154 -13.17 -13.28 11.82
CA ILE A 154 -12.50 -14.15 10.85
C ILE A 154 -13.47 -14.62 9.75
N LYS A 155 -13.10 -14.38 8.49
CA LYS A 155 -13.77 -14.90 7.30
C LYS A 155 -12.88 -15.92 6.61
N GLN A 156 -13.29 -17.19 6.63
CA GLN A 156 -12.47 -18.32 6.20
C GLN A 156 -12.96 -18.91 4.87
N THR A 157 -12.18 -18.78 3.80
CA THR A 157 -12.52 -19.27 2.46
C THR A 157 -11.36 -20.03 1.79
N GLY A 158 -11.48 -20.37 0.51
CA GLY A 158 -10.46 -21.07 -0.28
C GLY A 158 -11.02 -22.13 -1.22
N SER A 159 -10.19 -22.64 -2.15
CA SER A 159 -10.58 -23.67 -3.11
C SER A 159 -10.85 -25.05 -2.48
N LEU A 160 -10.36 -25.29 -1.26
CA LEU A 160 -10.62 -26.50 -0.46
C LEU A 160 -11.64 -26.28 0.67
N ARG A 161 -12.29 -25.11 0.73
CA ARG A 161 -13.43 -24.85 1.63
C ARG A 161 -14.76 -24.93 0.86
N PRO A 162 -15.91 -25.17 1.53
CA PRO A 162 -17.21 -25.21 0.87
C PRO A 162 -17.53 -23.89 0.15
N VAL A 163 -18.14 -23.95 -1.05
CA VAL A 163 -18.44 -22.74 -1.85
C VAL A 163 -19.33 -21.72 -1.09
N SER A 164 -20.12 -22.18 -0.11
CA SER A 164 -20.89 -21.34 0.81
C SER A 164 -20.05 -20.49 1.78
N THR A 165 -18.72 -20.54 1.71
CA THR A 165 -17.80 -19.63 2.42
C THR A 165 -17.26 -18.49 1.54
N ARG A 166 -17.75 -18.33 0.30
CA ARG A 166 -17.46 -17.16 -0.55
C ARG A 166 -18.55 -16.10 -0.34
N ASP A 167 -18.15 -14.83 -0.24
CA ASP A 167 -19.13 -13.72 -0.24
C ASP A 167 -19.77 -13.57 -1.63
N VAL A 168 -18.94 -13.66 -2.67
CA VAL A 168 -19.35 -13.51 -4.08
C VAL A 168 -19.11 -14.83 -4.83
N LEU A 169 -20.11 -15.28 -5.59
CA LEU A 169 -20.01 -16.45 -6.47
C LEU A 169 -19.31 -16.10 -7.80
N TYR A 170 -18.03 -15.76 -7.70
CA TYR A 170 -17.13 -15.46 -8.80
C TYR A 170 -16.15 -16.63 -9.05
N PRO A 171 -15.47 -16.76 -10.20
CA PRO A 171 -14.49 -17.83 -10.43
C PRO A 171 -13.30 -17.76 -9.46
N ASN A 172 -12.68 -16.57 -9.38
CA ASN A 172 -11.67 -16.23 -8.37
C ASN A 172 -12.32 -16.08 -6.99
N ILE A 173 -11.48 -16.03 -5.95
CA ILE A 173 -11.95 -15.81 -4.58
C ILE A 173 -12.08 -14.30 -4.38
N VAL A 174 -13.27 -13.83 -4.03
CA VAL A 174 -13.55 -12.42 -3.72
C VAL A 174 -14.08 -12.33 -2.30
N LEU A 175 -13.52 -11.39 -1.55
CA LEU A 175 -13.80 -11.14 -0.14
C LEU A 175 -14.31 -9.71 0.04
N SER A 176 -15.51 -9.56 0.61
CA SER A 176 -16.05 -8.24 0.95
C SER A 176 -15.40 -7.70 2.22
N LEU A 177 -14.82 -6.50 2.12
CA LEU A 177 -14.24 -5.72 3.21
C LEU A 177 -15.15 -4.52 3.51
N ASN A 178 -15.37 -4.23 4.80
CA ASN A 178 -16.01 -2.99 5.23
C ASN A 178 -14.91 -2.06 5.73
N ILE A 179 -14.75 -0.91 5.07
CA ILE A 179 -13.69 0.05 5.31
C ILE A 179 -14.37 1.41 5.50
N PRO A 180 -14.63 1.87 6.74
CA PRO A 180 -15.40 3.10 6.94
C PRO A 180 -14.77 4.31 6.24
N THR A 181 -15.59 5.15 5.62
CA THR A 181 -15.15 6.42 5.01
C THR A 181 -14.46 7.30 6.06
N GLN A 182 -13.35 7.95 5.69
CA GLN A 182 -12.50 8.75 6.58
C GLN A 182 -11.96 7.92 7.77
N SER A 183 -11.38 6.75 7.49
CA SER A 183 -10.77 5.91 8.53
C SER A 183 -9.54 5.13 8.05
N HIS A 184 -8.63 4.87 8.99
CA HIS A 184 -7.44 4.05 8.80
C HIS A 184 -7.67 2.67 9.42
N VAL A 185 -7.40 1.59 8.69
CA VAL A 185 -7.67 0.22 9.14
C VAL A 185 -6.58 -0.74 8.65
N THR A 186 -6.19 -1.68 9.51
CA THR A 186 -5.23 -2.74 9.19
C THR A 186 -5.94 -4.08 9.06
N TYR A 187 -5.89 -4.68 7.88
CA TYR A 187 -6.36 -6.04 7.64
C TYR A 187 -5.19 -7.03 7.69
N TYR A 188 -5.48 -8.24 8.16
CA TYR A 188 -4.56 -9.37 8.08
C TYR A 188 -5.20 -10.48 7.24
N LEU A 189 -4.43 -11.11 6.37
CA LEU A 189 -4.80 -12.32 5.66
C LEU A 189 -3.81 -13.44 5.96
N ARG A 190 -4.30 -14.67 5.99
CA ARG A 190 -3.48 -15.88 6.10
C ARG A 190 -3.74 -16.79 4.91
N PHE A 191 -2.71 -17.00 4.11
CA PHE A 191 -2.71 -17.89 2.95
C PHE A 191 -2.05 -19.22 3.31
N LYS A 192 -2.65 -20.34 2.88
CA LYS A 192 -1.97 -21.64 2.82
C LYS A 192 -2.40 -22.40 1.57
N SER A 193 -1.43 -22.98 0.85
CA SER A 193 -1.67 -23.68 -0.41
C SER A 193 -0.53 -24.65 -0.70
N GLY A 194 -0.83 -25.95 -0.84
CA GLY A 194 0.13 -26.95 -1.35
C GLY A 194 0.34 -26.90 -2.86
N ALA A 195 0.17 -25.72 -3.45
CA ALA A 195 0.47 -25.40 -4.85
C ALA A 195 1.49 -24.26 -4.87
N SER A 196 1.58 -23.49 -5.97
CA SER A 196 2.36 -22.26 -5.92
C SER A 196 1.73 -21.22 -4.98
N MET A 197 2.53 -20.66 -4.09
CA MET A 197 2.20 -19.51 -3.26
C MET A 197 2.50 -18.22 -4.03
N THR A 198 1.59 -17.85 -4.92
CA THR A 198 1.57 -16.55 -5.60
C THR A 198 0.41 -15.73 -5.04
N LEU A 199 0.63 -14.44 -4.78
CA LEU A 199 -0.32 -13.54 -4.12
C LEU A 199 -0.75 -12.37 -5.03
N PRO A 200 -1.47 -12.63 -6.15
CA PRO A 200 -2.08 -11.57 -6.94
C PRO A 200 -3.32 -11.05 -6.20
N LEU A 201 -3.19 -9.91 -5.52
CA LEU A 201 -4.24 -9.31 -4.71
C LEU A 201 -4.61 -7.93 -5.29
N THR A 202 -5.91 -7.69 -5.43
CA THR A 202 -6.49 -6.42 -5.90
C THR A 202 -7.68 -6.05 -5.00
N LEU A 203 -7.84 -4.77 -4.65
CA LEU A 203 -8.98 -4.23 -3.89
C LEU A 203 -9.89 -3.37 -4.77
#